data_AF-A0A1H5DA78-F1
#
_entry.id   AF-A0A1H5DA78-F1
#
_cell.length_a   1.000
_cell.length_b   1.000
_cell.length_c   1.000
_cell.angle_alpha   90.00
_cell.angle_beta   90.00
_cell.angle_gamma   90.00
#
_symmetry.space_group_name_H-M   'P 1'
#
loop_
_entity.id
_entity.type
_entity.pdbx_description
1 polymer ?
#
loop_
_entity_poly.entity_id
_entity_poly.type
_entity_poly.pdbx_seq_one_letter_code
_entity_poly.pdbx_strand_id
1 'polypeptide(L)'
;MDDEAISIKLTHDQALVLSDWLYQVMFQSDDLAGIVRERAVWSPIYAISGTLDKALTEIFRPDYASRLEASKERLHTQMYGETNESTAPIEDPTIASQVDQMEG
;
A
#
# COMPACT_ATOMS: atom_id res chain seq x y z
N MET A 1 36.00 -1.71 -5.13
CA MET A 1 35.76 -2.80 -4.17
C MET A 1 34.77 -3.71 -4.89
N ASP A 2 35.09 -5.00 -5.03
CA ASP A 2 34.09 -5.99 -5.46
C ASP A 2 33.24 -6.30 -4.23
N ASP A 3 32.40 -5.34 -3.85
CA ASP A 3 31.40 -5.55 -2.81
C ASP A 3 30.29 -6.40 -3.43
N GLU A 4 30.00 -7.54 -2.80
CA GLU A 4 28.96 -8.45 -3.26
C GLU A 4 27.62 -7.72 -3.33
N ALA A 5 27.00 -7.71 -4.51
CA ALA A 5 25.75 -6.99 -4.73
C ALA A 5 24.60 -7.64 -3.95
N ILE A 6 24.02 -6.90 -3.00
CA ILE A 6 22.81 -7.32 -2.29
C ILE A 6 21.61 -7.16 -3.21
N SER A 7 20.90 -8.27 -3.48
CA SER A 7 19.72 -8.30 -4.35
C SER A 7 18.42 -8.42 -3.57
N ILE A 8 17.45 -7.56 -3.86
CA ILE A 8 16.07 -7.63 -3.34
C ILE A 8 15.14 -8.00 -4.48
N LYS A 9 14.28 -9.00 -4.28
CA LYS A 9 13.23 -9.37 -5.23
C LYS A 9 11.92 -8.72 -4.83
N LEU A 10 11.35 -7.95 -5.76
CA LEU A 10 10.03 -7.34 -5.59
C LEU A 10 9.04 -8.05 -6.51
N THR A 11 7.80 -8.23 -6.05
CA THR A 11 6.70 -8.52 -6.96
C THR A 11 6.45 -7.30 -7.85
N HIS A 12 5.70 -7.50 -8.93
CA HIS A 12 5.34 -6.41 -9.82
C HIS A 12 4.56 -5.31 -9.08
N ASP A 13 3.57 -5.69 -8.25
CA ASP A 13 2.78 -4.75 -7.45
C ASP A 13 3.66 -3.96 -6.47
N GLN A 14 4.59 -4.63 -5.79
CA GLN A 14 5.54 -3.98 -4.87
C GLN A 14 6.43 -2.98 -5.62
N ALA A 15 6.95 -3.38 -6.77
CA ALA A 15 7.81 -2.52 -7.59
C ALA A 15 7.06 -1.27 -8.07
N LEU A 16 5.80 -1.43 -8.53
CA LEU A 16 4.98 -0.34 -9.02
C LEU A 16 4.65 0.68 -7.93
N VAL A 17 4.21 0.21 -6.76
CA VAL A 17 3.86 1.07 -5.62
C VAL A 17 5.09 1.78 -5.05
N LEU A 18 6.23 1.08 -4.95
CA LEU A 18 7.47 1.69 -4.50
C LEU A 18 7.98 2.74 -5.49
N SER A 19 7.89 2.48 -6.79
CA SER A 19 8.29 3.43 -7.82
C SER A 19 7.46 4.71 -7.78
N ASP A 20 6.13 4.59 -7.60
CA ASP A 20 5.22 5.73 -7.45
C ASP A 20 5.58 6.58 -6.23
N TRP A 21 5.75 5.94 -5.08
CA TRP A 21 6.10 6.64 -3.85
C TRP A 21 7.45 7.36 -3.96
N LEU A 22 8.47 6.71 -4.54
CA LEU A 22 9.78 7.32 -4.79
C LEU A 22 9.65 8.55 -5.68
N TYR A 23 8.87 8.48 -6.75
CA TYR A 23 8.65 9.61 -7.64
C TYR A 23 7.99 10.79 -6.91
N GLN A 24 6.92 10.54 -6.15
CA GLN A 24 6.24 11.58 -5.38
C GLN A 24 7.18 12.23 -4.35
N VAL A 25 7.91 11.42 -3.59
CA VAL A 25 8.79 11.90 -2.53
C VAL A 25 9.99 12.65 -3.10
N MET A 26 10.58 12.20 -4.22
CA MET A 26 11.78 12.83 -4.79
C MET A 26 11.50 14.05 -5.66
N PHE A 27 10.35 14.11 -6.33
CA PHE A 27 10.08 15.12 -7.36
C PHE A 27 8.83 15.98 -7.10
N GLN A 28 7.92 15.55 -6.24
CA GLN A 28 6.70 16.31 -5.92
C GLN A 28 6.70 16.88 -4.50
N SER A 29 7.65 16.50 -3.64
CA SER A 29 7.79 17.04 -2.29
C SER A 29 8.91 18.06 -2.20
N ASP A 30 8.59 19.25 -1.71
CA ASP A 30 9.57 20.29 -1.38
C ASP A 30 10.32 19.98 -0.06
N ASP A 31 9.92 18.93 0.67
CA ASP A 31 10.47 18.53 1.97
C ASP A 31 10.98 17.09 1.99
N LEU A 32 11.69 16.68 0.94
CA LEU A 32 12.36 15.39 0.90
C LEU A 32 13.31 15.19 2.09
N ALA A 33 13.99 16.25 2.54
CA ALA A 33 14.88 16.20 3.69
C ALA A 33 14.14 15.97 5.02
N GLY A 34 12.87 16.37 5.14
CA GLY A 34 12.02 16.06 6.28
C GLY A 34 11.63 14.58 6.35
N ILE A 35 11.49 13.93 5.19
CA ILE A 35 11.13 12.50 5.06
C ILE A 35 12.37 11.60 5.19
N VAL A 36 13.44 11.91 4.45
CA VAL A 36 14.72 11.17 4.45
C VAL A 36 15.81 12.06 5.02
N ARG A 37 15.88 12.12 6.35
CA ARG A 37 16.79 13.01 7.09
C ARG A 37 18.26 12.65 6.91
N GLU A 38 18.57 11.36 6.85
CA GLU A 38 19.95 10.89 6.68
C GLU A 38 20.36 10.95 5.21
N ARG A 39 21.36 11.78 4.90
CA ARG A 39 21.83 12.01 3.53
C ARG A 39 22.51 10.78 2.94
N ALA A 40 23.13 9.92 3.75
CA ALA A 40 23.74 8.69 3.25
C ALA A 40 22.71 7.73 2.62
N VAL A 41 21.44 7.78 3.06
CA VAL A 41 20.35 6.95 2.54
C VAL A 41 19.94 7.35 1.11
N TRP A 42 20.32 8.56 0.66
CA TRP A 42 19.98 9.02 -0.69
C TRP A 42 20.66 8.17 -1.77
N SER A 43 21.89 7.72 -1.53
CA SER A 43 22.64 6.87 -2.47
C SER A 43 21.88 5.59 -2.85
N PRO A 44 21.46 4.73 -1.89
CA PRO A 44 20.66 3.55 -2.23
C PRO A 44 19.27 3.90 -2.77
N ILE A 45 18.65 5.02 -2.35
CA ILE A 45 17.37 5.48 -2.91
C ILE A 45 17.51 5.78 -4.42
N TYR A 46 18.54 6.51 -4.84
CA TYR A 46 18.79 6.79 -6.24
C TYR A 46 19.08 5.51 -7.04
N ALA A 47 19.82 4.56 -6.45
CA ALA A 47 20.09 3.28 -7.10
C ALA A 47 18.81 2.45 -7.32
N ILE A 48 17.93 2.39 -6.31
CA ILE A 48 16.63 1.71 -6.42
C ILE A 48 15.73 2.40 -7.43
N SER A 49 15.58 3.73 -7.32
CA SER A 49 14.75 4.54 -8.23
C SER A 49 15.18 4.36 -9.69
N GLY A 50 16.48 4.51 -9.98
CA GLY A 50 17.02 4.33 -11.33
C GLY A 50 16.93 2.90 -11.87
N THR A 51 16.87 1.90 -10.98
CA THR A 51 16.63 0.50 -11.37
C THR A 51 15.16 0.27 -11.72
N LEU A 52 14.23 0.80 -10.90
CA LEU A 52 12.80 0.67 -11.12
C LEU A 52 12.33 1.43 -12.36
N ASP A 53 12.82 2.65 -12.58
CA ASP A 53 12.50 3.48 -13.77
C ASP A 53 12.82 2.74 -15.09
N LYS A 54 13.93 1.99 -15.11
CA LYS A 54 14.32 1.17 -16.26
C LYS A 54 13.50 -0.11 -16.41
N ALA A 55 13.02 -0.68 -15.30
CA ALA A 55 12.31 -1.95 -15.30
C ALA A 55 10.81 -1.79 -15.56
N LEU A 56 10.22 -0.66 -15.17
CA LEU A 56 8.77 -0.43 -15.18
C LEU A 56 8.37 0.57 -16.28
N THR A 57 8.36 0.12 -17.53
CA THR A 57 7.92 0.96 -18.67
C THR A 57 6.44 1.35 -18.61
N GLU A 58 5.65 0.68 -17.76
CA GLU A 58 4.22 0.93 -17.64
C GLU A 58 3.84 2.24 -16.93
N ILE A 59 4.80 2.91 -16.28
CA ILE A 59 4.60 4.26 -15.71
C ILE A 59 4.19 5.30 -16.78
N PHE A 60 4.48 5.03 -18.05
CA PHE A 60 4.13 5.89 -19.18
C PHE A 60 2.79 5.52 -19.83
N ARG A 61 2.08 4.52 -19.30
CA ARG A 61 0.81 4.08 -19.87
C ARG A 61 -0.35 5.01 -19.46
N PRO A 62 -1.35 5.18 -20.34
CA PRO A 62 -2.52 6.01 -20.02
C PRO A 62 -3.39 5.40 -18.90
N ASP A 63 -3.34 4.08 -18.69
CA ASP A 63 -4.05 3.37 -17.61
C ASP A 63 -3.22 3.21 -16.32
N TYR A 64 -2.10 3.93 -16.19
CA TYR A 64 -1.17 3.81 -15.06
C TYR A 64 -1.87 3.99 -13.70
N ALA A 65 -2.67 5.05 -13.54
CA ALA A 65 -3.33 5.34 -12.26
C ALA A 65 -4.22 4.18 -11.78
N SER A 66 -5.04 3.61 -12.68
CA SER A 66 -5.90 2.48 -12.34
C SER A 66 -5.10 1.22 -11.97
N ARG A 67 -3.98 0.97 -12.64
CA ARG A 67 -3.08 -0.16 -12.33
C ARG A 67 -2.41 -0.01 -10.99
N LEU A 68 -1.96 1.19 -10.67
CA LEU A 68 -1.34 1.53 -9.40
C LEU A 68 -2.31 1.27 -8.24
N GLU A 69 -3.55 1.78 -8.34
CA GLU A 69 -4.56 1.57 -7.29
C GLU A 69 -4.92 0.10 -7.11
N ALA A 70 -5.11 -0.65 -8.20
CA ALA A 70 -5.36 -2.09 -8.11
C ALA A 70 -4.18 -2.85 -7.47
N SER A 71 -2.94 -2.38 -7.67
CA SER A 71 -1.75 -2.97 -7.05
C SER A 71 -1.69 -2.66 -5.56
N LYS A 72 -2.01 -1.43 -5.15
CA LYS A 72 -2.13 -1.04 -3.72
C LYS A 72 -3.18 -1.89 -3.01
N GLU A 73 -4.35 -2.09 -3.62
CA GLU A 73 -5.43 -2.92 -3.07
C GLU A 73 -4.98 -4.37 -2.86
N ARG A 74 -4.37 -5.00 -3.87
CA ARG A 74 -3.86 -6.38 -3.76
C ARG A 74 -2.81 -6.52 -2.65
N LEU A 75 -1.89 -5.56 -2.53
CA LEU A 75 -0.88 -5.55 -1.48
C LEU A 75 -1.51 -5.35 -0.09
N HIS A 76 -2.49 -4.47 0.04
CA HIS A 76 -3.20 -4.24 1.28
C HIS A 76 -3.91 -5.51 1.75
N THR A 77 -4.66 -6.17 0.87
CA THR A 77 -5.30 -7.46 1.15
C THR A 77 -4.30 -8.55 1.51
N GLN A 78 -3.12 -8.57 0.87
CA GLN A 78 -2.06 -9.53 1.21
C GLN A 78 -1.47 -9.29 2.61
N MET A 79 -1.34 -8.03 3.03
CA MET A 79 -0.73 -7.67 4.32
C MET A 79 -1.68 -7.83 5.50
N TYR A 80 -2.96 -7.46 5.33
CA TYR A 80 -3.93 -7.39 6.42
C TYR A 80 -5.02 -8.46 6.34
N GLY A 81 -4.98 -9.32 5.32
CA GLY A 81 -6.05 -10.25 5.00
C GLY A 81 -7.29 -9.53 4.46
N GLU A 82 -8.25 -10.28 3.93
CA GLU A 82 -9.60 -9.77 3.77
C GLU A 82 -10.14 -9.50 5.17
N THR A 83 -10.11 -8.26 5.67
CA THR A 83 -10.93 -7.90 6.84
C THR A 83 -12.39 -7.85 6.40
N ASN A 84 -12.91 -9.00 5.99
CA ASN A 84 -14.33 -9.23 5.81
C ASN A 84 -14.89 -9.50 7.21
N GLU A 85 -14.84 -8.48 8.07
CA GLU A 85 -15.75 -8.41 9.20
C GLU A 85 -17.13 -8.12 8.61
N SER A 86 -17.73 -9.17 8.05
CA SER A 86 -19.17 -9.27 7.92
C SER A 86 -19.71 -9.20 9.34
N THR A 87 -19.94 -7.97 9.82
CA THR A 87 -20.86 -7.67 10.90
C THR A 87 -22.25 -8.07 10.41
N ALA A 88 -22.49 -9.38 10.36
CA ALA A 88 -23.85 -9.89 10.37
C ALA A 88 -24.48 -9.34 11.66
N PRO A 89 -25.67 -8.73 11.60
CA PRO A 89 -26.36 -8.33 12.81
C PRO A 89 -26.47 -9.56 13.70
N ILE A 90 -26.02 -9.46 14.94
CA ILE A 90 -26.37 -10.41 15.97
C ILE A 90 -27.89 -10.29 16.11
N GLU A 91 -28.64 -11.16 15.44
CA GLU A 91 -30.04 -11.41 15.74
C GLU A 91 -30.08 -12.07 17.12
N ASP A 92 -30.25 -11.24 18.14
CA ASP A 92 -30.53 -11.72 19.50
C ASP A 92 -32.04 -12.01 19.59
N PRO A 93 -32.47 -13.29 19.74
CA PRO A 93 -33.90 -13.64 19.69
C PRO A 93 -34.65 -13.33 21.00
N THR A 94 -34.12 -12.46 21.87
CA THR A 94 -34.60 -12.33 23.25
C THR A 94 -35.39 -11.04 23.55
N ILE A 95 -36.02 -10.41 22.54
CA ILE A 95 -37.00 -9.33 22.78
C ILE A 95 -38.37 -9.71 22.20
N ALA A 96 -38.91 -10.83 22.68
CA ALA A 96 -40.32 -11.17 22.51
C ALA A 96 -40.85 -11.81 23.80
N SER A 97 -40.72 -11.13 24.93
CA SER A 97 -41.42 -11.46 26.18
C SER A 97 -41.42 -10.27 27.13
N GLN A 98 -42.07 -9.17 26.74
CA GLN A 98 -42.50 -8.12 27.68
C GLN A 98 -43.54 -7.18 27.03
N VAL A 99 -44.65 -7.76 26.59
CA VAL A 99 -45.90 -7.01 26.31
C VAL A 99 -47.10 -7.84 26.76
N ASP A 100 -47.15 -8.26 28.03
CA ASP A 100 -48.40 -8.76 28.61
C ASP A 100 -48.41 -8.68 30.15
N GLN A 101 -48.08 -7.53 30.73
CA GLN A 101 -48.44 -7.21 32.13
C GLN A 101 -48.64 -5.71 32.28
N MET A 102 -49.75 -5.19 31.76
CA MET A 102 -50.33 -3.93 32.22
C MET A 102 -51.82 -3.81 31.84
N GLU A 103 -52.61 -4.85 32.17
CA GLU A 103 -54.04 -4.68 32.44
C GLU A 103 -54.42 -5.59 33.62
N GLY A 104 -54.83 -4.96 34.73
CA GLY A 104 -55.21 -5.59 35.99
C GLY A 104 -55.41 -4.55 37.08
#